data_AF-A0A9P7RN65-F1
#
_entry.id   AF-A0A9P7RN65-F1
#
_cell.length_a   1.000
_cell.length_b   1.000
_cell.length_c   1.000
_cell.angle_alpha   90.00
_cell.angle_beta   90.00
_cell.angle_gamma   90.00
#
_symmetry.space_group_name_H-M   'P 1'
#
loop_
_entity.id
_entity.type
_entity.pdbx_description
1 polymer ?
#
loop_
_entity_poly.entity_id
_entity_poly.type
_entity_poly.pdbx_seq_one_letter_code
_entity_poly.pdbx_strand_id
1 'polypeptide(L)' 'MTSMKHACFLRDPRTEVVVGEPRADLPIVPRLIAYLPQELNREFELPHKCGVYFTLCRERFFQAAMLD' A
#
# COMPACT_ATOMS: atom_id res chain seq x y z
N MET A 1 2.87 -9.79 2.12
CA MET A 1 2.13 -9.07 1.04
C MET A 1 3.02 -8.20 0.15
N THR A 2 4.35 -8.34 0.23
CA THR A 2 5.34 -7.60 -0.57
C THR A 2 5.28 -7.94 -2.06
N SER A 3 4.95 -9.20 -2.40
CA SER A 3 4.95 -9.74 -3.76
C SER A 3 4.04 -8.98 -4.75
N MET A 4 2.84 -8.56 -4.32
CA MET A 4 1.90 -7.90 -5.24
C MET A 4 2.31 -6.44 -5.56
N LYS A 5 2.86 -5.72 -4.57
CA LYS A 5 3.38 -4.35 -4.77
C LYS A 5 4.63 -4.37 -5.65
N HIS A 6 5.50 -5.35 -5.46
CA HIS A 6 6.67 -5.58 -6.33
C HIS A 6 6.25 -5.77 -7.80
N ALA A 7 5.26 -6.63 -8.06
CA ALA A 7 4.75 -6.87 -9.39
C ALA A 7 4.21 -5.57 -10.05
N CYS A 8 3.53 -4.70 -9.29
CA CYS A 8 3.08 -3.40 -9.80
C CYS A 8 4.25 -2.53 -10.26
N PHE A 9 5.33 -2.44 -9.47
CA PHE A 9 6.51 -1.64 -9.78
C PHE A 9 7.34 -2.18 -10.95
N LEU A 10 7.32 -3.50 -11.19
CA LEU A 10 8.03 -4.12 -12.32
C LEU A 10 7.23 -4.07 -13.63
N ARG A 11 5.89 -3.95 -13.55
CA ARG A 11 5.02 -3.99 -14.73
C ARG A 11 5.19 -2.79 -15.66
N ASP A 12 5.40 -1.59 -15.12
CA ASP A 12 5.67 -0.37 -15.88
C ASP A 12 6.72 0.46 -15.13
N PRO A 13 7.88 0.77 -15.75
CA PRO A 13 8.97 1.49 -15.09
C PRO A 13 8.60 2.92 -14.67
N ARG A 14 7.53 3.51 -15.19
CA ARG A 14 7.03 4.83 -14.79
C ARG A 14 6.16 4.78 -13.54
N THR A 15 5.90 3.60 -12.98
CA THR A 15 5.11 3.44 -11.77
C THR A 15 5.91 3.90 -10.57
N GLU A 16 5.64 5.13 -10.11
CA GLU A 16 6.28 5.70 -8.92
C GLU A 16 5.50 5.45 -7.63
N VAL A 17 4.19 5.20 -7.74
CA VAL A 17 3.30 5.04 -6.58
C VAL A 17 2.33 3.89 -6.82
N VAL A 18 2.16 3.03 -5.82
CA VAL A 18 1.11 2.01 -5.79
C VAL A 18 0.16 2.31 -4.65
N VAL A 19 -1.11 2.53 -4.99
CA VAL A 19 -2.16 2.81 -4.01
C VAL A 19 -2.87 1.51 -3.57
N GLY A 20 -3.52 1.54 -2.42
CA GLY A 20 -4.37 0.46 -1.93
C GLY A 20 -5.59 1.03 -1.23
N GLU A 21 -6.72 0.35 -1.39
CA GLU A 21 -8.01 0.77 -0.83
C GLU A 21 -8.76 -0.44 -0.25
N PRO A 22 -8.26 -1.04 0.85
CA PRO A 22 -9.02 -2.03 1.60
C PRO A 22 -10.18 -1.34 2.33
N ARG A 23 -11.22 -2.11 2.66
CA ARG A 23 -12.24 -1.65 3.61
C ARG A 23 -11.57 -1.37 4.97
N ALA A 24 -12.01 -0.29 5.63
CA ALA A 24 -11.47 0.15 6.90
C ALA A 24 -11.64 -0.87 8.03
N ASP A 25 -12.72 -1.65 8.00
CA ASP A 25 -13.10 -2.63 9.03
C ASP A 25 -12.37 -3.97 8.92
N LEU A 26 -11.50 -4.16 7.93
CA LEU A 26 -10.82 -5.44 7.76
C LEU A 26 -9.70 -5.61 8.79
N PRO A 27 -9.60 -6.77 9.46
CA PRO A 27 -8.56 -7.04 10.47
C PRO A 27 -7.14 -7.09 9.89
N ILE A 28 -7.01 -7.05 8.56
CA ILE A 28 -5.72 -6.93 7.89
C ILE A 28 -5.15 -5.51 7.97
N VAL A 29 -5.99 -4.47 8.11
CA VAL A 29 -5.56 -3.06 8.09
C VAL A 29 -4.46 -2.77 9.12
N PRO A 30 -4.57 -3.15 10.41
CA PRO A 30 -3.49 -2.96 11.37
C PRO A 30 -2.18 -3.67 10.99
N ARG A 31 -2.27 -4.86 10.35
CA ARG A 31 -1.08 -5.59 9.87
C ARG A 31 -0.42 -4.90 8.69
N LEU A 32 -1.22 -4.31 7.79
CA LEU A 32 -0.73 -3.54 6.65
C LEU A 32 -0.01 -2.27 7.08
N ILE A 33 -0.43 -1.65 8.19
CA ILE A 33 0.23 -0.49 8.78
C ILE A 33 1.55 -0.90 9.45
N ALA A 34 1.55 -2.00 10.21
CA ALA A 34 2.70 -2.41 11.01
C ALA A 34 3.86 -2.99 10.18
N TYR A 35 3.57 -3.69 9.08
CA TYR A 35 4.57 -4.53 8.41
C TYR A 35 4.88 -4.15 6.97
N LEU A 36 4.22 -3.14 6.39
CA LEU A 36 4.52 -2.70 5.03
C LEU A 36 5.09 -1.28 5.05
N PRO A 37 6.06 -0.96 4.16
CA PRO A 37 6.70 0.35 4.12
C PRO A 37 5.82 1.38 3.39
N GLN A 38 4.55 1.46 3.74
CA GLN A 38 3.52 2.30 3.10
C GLN A 38 2.90 3.28 4.10
N GLU A 39 2.27 4.31 3.58
CA GLU A 39 1.62 5.37 4.37
C GLU A 39 0.11 5.17 4.37
N LEU A 40 -0.49 5.25 5.56
CA LEU A 40 -1.93 5.44 5.70
C LEU A 40 -2.21 6.94 5.61
N ASN A 41 -2.95 7.36 4.59
CA ASN A 41 -3.24 8.77 4.36
C ASN A 41 -4.53 9.20 5.06
N ARG A 42 -5.65 8.52 4.78
CA ARG A 42 -6.97 8.83 5.37
C ARG A 42 -7.98 7.70 5.19
N GLU A 43 -9.05 7.75 5.96
CA GLU A 43 -10.31 7.03 5.66
C GLU A 43 -11.21 7.88 4.75
N PHE A 44 -12.06 7.22 3.96
CA PHE A 44 -13.03 7.89 3.10
C PHE A 44 -14.24 7.01 2.78
N GLU A 45 -15.38 7.65 2.60
CA GLU A 45 -16.61 6.96 2.22
C GLU A 45 -16.69 6.78 0.69
N LEU A 46 -16.89 5.54 0.28
CA LEU A 46 -17.30 5.16 -1.07
C LEU A 46 -18.76 4.70 -1.04
N PRO A 47 -19.48 4.74 -2.18
CA PRO A 47 -20.90 4.36 -2.22
C PRO A 47 -21.22 2.96 -1.67
N HIS A 48 -20.23 2.07 -1.58
CA HIS A 48 -20.40 0.67 -1.18
C HIS A 48 -19.52 0.24 0.01
N LYS A 49 -18.69 1.13 0.59
CA LYS A 49 -17.84 0.85 1.76
C LYS A 49 -17.17 2.10 2.33
N CYS A 50 -16.73 2.02 3.59
CA CYS A 50 -15.67 2.90 4.10
C CYS A 50 -14.30 2.29 3.77
N GLY A 51 -13.44 3.06 3.10
CA GLY A 51 -12.12 2.64 2.63
C GLY A 51 -10.99 3.36 3.37
N VAL A 52 -9.81 2.74 3.42
CA VAL A 52 -8.56 3.37 3.87
C VAL A 52 -7.66 3.62 2.67
N TYR A 53 -7.12 4.82 2.52
CA TYR A 53 -6.20 5.17 1.45
C TYR A 53 -4.76 4.88 1.86
N PHE A 54 -4.16 3.83 1.30
CA PHE A 54 -2.75 3.53 1.44
C PHE A 54 -1.96 4.00 0.21
N THR A 55 -0.78 4.57 0.46
CA THR A 55 0.16 4.99 -0.57
C THR A 55 1.52 4.33 -0.33
N LEU A 56 2.08 3.70 -1.36
CA LEU A 56 3.43 3.15 -1.32
C LEU A 56 4.27 3.74 -2.47
N CYS A 57 5.29 4.51 -2.13
CA CYS A 57 6.25 5.05 -3.09
C CYS A 57 7.28 3.99 -3.49
N ARG A 58 7.69 4.02 -4.76
CA ARG A 58 8.68 3.12 -5.35
C ARG A 58 9.99 3.13 -4.57
N GLU A 59 10.53 4.33 -4.35
CA GLU A 59 11.77 4.53 -3.62
C GLU A 59 11.72 3.87 -2.24
N ARG A 60 10.68 4.17 -1.45
CA ARG A 60 10.49 3.62 -0.10
C ARG A 60 10.37 2.10 -0.11
N PHE A 61 9.68 1.53 -1.10
CA PHE A 61 9.56 0.08 -1.26
C PHE A 61 10.92 -0.59 -1.50
N PHE A 62 11.70 -0.09 -2.46
CA PHE A 62 13.00 -0.67 -2.79
C PHE A 62 14.06 -0.36 -1.73
N GLN A 63 14.02 0.79 -1.05
CA GLN A 63 14.88 1.09 0.10
C GLN A 63 14.65 0.12 1.25
N ALA A 64 13.40 -0.14 1.61
CA ALA A 64 13.08 -1.11 2.67
C ALA A 64 13.61 -2.51 2.33
N ALA A 65 13.52 -2.93 1.06
CA ALA A 65 14.04 -4.22 0.61
C ALA A 65 15.57 -4.33 0.60
N MET A 66 16.31 -3.22 0.68
CA MET A 66 17.78 -3.21 0.78
C MET A 66 18.28 -3.20 2.22
N LEU A 67 17.41 -2.90 3.19
CA LEU A 67 17.74 -2.81 4.61
C LEU A 67 17.35 -4.06 5.42
N ASP A 68 16.60 -4.97 4.79
CA ASP A 68 16.22 -6.29 5.32
C ASP A 68 17.21 -7.40 4.93
#